data_AF-A0A939S9G2-F1
#
_entry.id   AF-A0A939S9G2-F1
#
_cell.length_a   1.000
_cell.length_b   1.000
_cell.length_c   1.000
_cell.angle_alpha   90.00
_cell.angle_beta   90.00
_cell.angle_gamma   90.00
#
_symmetry.space_group_name_H-M   'P 1'
#
loop_
_entity.id
_entity.type
_entity.pdbx_description
1 polymer ?
#
loop_
_entity_poly.entity_id
_entity_poly.type
_entity_poly.pdbx_seq_one_letter_code
_entity_poly.pdbx_strand_id
1 'polypeptide(L)'
;MSRFLLTIAGALLLLVCNASAQGPSPEAMDAARKLVATLKIADQYRAALPQLLLKLRPVVAQDRPEIERDYDAMTAPGSDIYAPFFASMIDQIAALYAQNFTVDELRQIEAFYAQPAGRKFMEKSDALAQASAQIGQDVSQKAADELKLRLIEALRQKAHKP
;
A
#
# COMPACT_ATOMS: atom_id res chain seq x y z
N MET A 1 -22.11 45.67 -37.01
CA MET A 1 -20.78 45.35 -36.43
C MET A 1 -20.91 44.48 -35.17
N SER A 2 -21.57 43.31 -35.23
CA SER A 2 -21.75 42.47 -34.02
C SER A 2 -22.09 41.02 -34.36
N ARG A 3 -21.21 40.32 -35.09
CA ARG A 3 -21.27 38.85 -35.27
C ARG A 3 -19.90 38.16 -35.27
N PHE A 4 -18.80 38.92 -35.22
CA PHE A 4 -17.43 38.39 -35.31
C PHE A 4 -16.71 38.26 -33.96
N LEU A 5 -17.34 38.66 -32.85
CA LEU A 5 -16.72 38.63 -31.52
C LEU A 5 -17.07 37.39 -30.68
N LEU A 6 -17.92 36.49 -31.20
CA LEU A 6 -18.41 35.33 -30.43
C LEU A 6 -17.68 34.02 -30.74
N THR A 7 -16.75 33.99 -31.69
CA THR A 7 -16.00 32.78 -32.08
C THR A 7 -14.59 32.68 -31.49
N ILE A 8 -14.08 33.70 -30.80
CA ILE A 8 -12.71 33.66 -30.23
C ILE A 8 -12.70 33.19 -28.76
N ALA A 9 -13.83 33.30 -28.04
CA ALA A 9 -13.91 32.86 -26.65
C ALA A 9 -14.05 31.32 -26.48
N GLY A 10 -14.42 30.59 -27.53
CA GLY A 10 -14.61 29.13 -27.47
C GLY A 10 -13.34 28.30 -27.71
N ALA A 11 -12.25 28.90 -28.20
CA ALA A 11 -11.04 28.18 -28.58
C ALA A 11 -9.95 28.17 -27.49
N LEU A 12 -10.07 28.96 -26.43
CA LEU A 12 -9.04 29.06 -25.38
C LEU A 12 -9.26 28.12 -24.17
N LEU A 13 -10.38 27.38 -24.13
CA LEU A 13 -10.74 26.51 -23.00
C LEU A 13 -10.41 25.02 -23.20
N LEU A 14 -9.79 24.65 -24.33
CA LEU A 14 -9.41 23.26 -24.62
C LEU A 14 -7.94 22.92 -24.31
N LEU A 15 -7.16 23.85 -23.74
CA LEU A 15 -5.73 23.64 -23.50
C LEU A 15 -5.35 23.08 -22.11
N VAL A 16 -6.31 22.80 -21.22
CA VAL A 16 -6.01 22.43 -19.82
C VAL A 16 -6.08 20.92 -19.54
N CYS A 17 -6.58 20.09 -20.47
CA CYS A 17 -6.78 18.65 -20.21
C CYS A 17 -5.86 17.69 -20.98
N ASN A 18 -4.73 18.14 -21.54
CA ASN A 18 -3.78 17.26 -22.24
C ASN A 18 -2.58 16.80 -21.37
N ALA A 19 -2.68 16.87 -20.05
CA ALA A 19 -1.55 16.53 -19.15
C ALA A 19 -1.52 15.06 -18.65
N SER A 20 -2.42 14.18 -19.10
CA SER A 20 -2.51 12.80 -18.56
C SER A 20 -2.39 11.71 -19.63
N ALA A 21 -1.47 11.86 -20.59
CA ALA A 21 -1.15 10.81 -21.56
C ALA A 21 0.35 10.47 -21.64
N GLN A 22 1.21 11.22 -20.96
CA GLN A 22 2.62 10.87 -20.80
C GLN A 22 2.80 10.28 -19.40
N GLY A 23 3.45 9.12 -19.30
CA GLY A 23 3.72 8.47 -18.01
C GLY A 23 4.54 9.39 -17.08
N PRO A 24 4.71 9.00 -15.81
CA PRO A 24 5.42 9.83 -14.84
C PRO A 24 6.80 10.26 -15.34
N SER A 25 7.20 11.49 -15.04
CA SER A 25 8.52 11.99 -15.42
C SER A 25 9.63 11.14 -14.78
N PRO A 26 10.84 11.10 -15.38
CA PRO A 26 11.98 10.41 -14.76
C PRO A 26 12.27 10.86 -13.33
N GLU A 27 12.07 12.15 -13.02
CA GLU A 27 12.22 12.70 -11.67
C GLU A 27 11.15 12.17 -10.70
N ALA A 28 9.88 12.10 -11.14
CA ALA A 28 8.80 11.54 -10.34
C ALA A 28 9.01 10.04 -10.08
N MET A 29 9.48 9.30 -11.09
CA MET A 29 9.86 7.90 -10.92
C MET A 29 10.99 7.71 -9.91
N ASP A 30 12.04 8.54 -9.97
CA ASP A 30 13.16 8.43 -9.03
C ASP A 30 12.74 8.73 -7.58
N ALA A 31 11.98 9.82 -7.38
CA ALA A 31 11.42 10.16 -6.07
C ALA A 31 10.50 9.05 -5.53
N ALA A 32 9.65 8.48 -6.40
CA ALA A 32 8.76 7.39 -6.01
C ALA A 32 9.51 6.09 -5.69
N ARG A 33 10.56 5.72 -6.45
CA ARG A 33 11.39 4.55 -6.10
C ARG A 33 12.04 4.71 -4.74
N LYS A 34 12.57 5.91 -4.45
CA LYS A 34 13.16 6.21 -3.15
C LYS A 34 12.14 6.07 -2.01
N LEU A 35 10.92 6.57 -2.23
CA LEU A 35 9.82 6.40 -1.28
C LEU A 35 9.47 4.92 -1.09
N VAL A 36 9.28 4.16 -2.16
CA VAL A 36 8.96 2.71 -2.12
C VAL A 36 10.01 1.92 -1.34
N ALA A 37 11.29 2.22 -1.56
CA ALA A 37 12.38 1.63 -0.82
C ALA A 37 12.34 2.00 0.67
N THR A 38 12.07 3.27 1.00
CA THR A 38 11.95 3.76 2.38
C THR A 38 10.78 3.11 3.11
N LEU A 39 9.66 2.91 2.42
CA LEU A 39 8.48 2.22 2.91
C LEU A 39 8.67 0.69 3.02
N LYS A 40 9.81 0.16 2.55
CA LYS A 40 10.15 -1.27 2.61
C LYS A 40 9.10 -2.18 1.96
N ILE A 41 8.41 -1.70 0.93
CA ILE A 41 7.31 -2.44 0.30
C ILE A 41 7.81 -3.78 -0.29
N ALA A 42 9.06 -3.84 -0.76
CA ALA A 42 9.63 -5.09 -1.27
C ALA A 42 9.97 -6.13 -0.16
N ASP A 43 10.10 -5.71 1.10
CA ASP A 43 10.54 -6.59 2.17
C ASP A 43 9.49 -7.67 2.51
N GLN A 44 8.20 -7.34 2.39
CA GLN A 44 7.14 -8.34 2.57
C GLN A 44 7.25 -9.47 1.52
N TYR A 45 7.61 -9.13 0.28
CA TYR A 45 7.77 -10.11 -0.80
C TYR A 45 9.05 -10.91 -0.62
N ARG A 46 10.14 -10.27 -0.18
CA ARG A 46 11.38 -10.96 0.22
C ARG A 46 11.13 -11.97 1.34
N ALA A 47 10.33 -11.61 2.33
CA ALA A 47 10.00 -12.51 3.43
C ALA A 47 9.18 -13.74 2.98
N ALA A 48 8.40 -13.60 1.89
CA ALA A 48 7.62 -14.71 1.33
C ALA A 48 8.43 -15.61 0.37
N LEU A 49 9.56 -15.14 -0.16
CA LEU A 49 10.37 -15.89 -1.13
C LEU A 49 10.78 -17.29 -0.67
N PRO A 50 11.30 -17.50 0.56
CA PRO A 50 11.73 -18.83 1.00
C PRO A 50 10.60 -19.87 0.90
N GLN A 51 9.37 -19.51 1.29
CA GLN A 51 8.24 -20.43 1.21
C GLN A 51 7.80 -20.70 -0.23
N LEU A 52 7.94 -19.73 -1.13
CA LEU A 52 7.70 -19.97 -2.56
C LEU A 52 8.73 -20.94 -3.13
N LEU A 53 10.02 -20.74 -2.80
CA LEU A 53 11.12 -21.57 -3.30
C LEU A 53 11.04 -23.00 -2.78
N LEU A 54 10.65 -23.21 -1.52
CA LEU A 54 10.40 -24.55 -1.01
C LEU A 54 9.28 -25.28 -1.78
N LYS A 55 8.24 -24.56 -2.21
CA LYS A 55 7.16 -25.13 -3.02
C LYS A 55 7.57 -25.44 -4.46
N LEU A 56 8.47 -24.63 -5.03
CA LEU A 56 8.96 -24.81 -6.40
C LEU A 56 10.01 -25.90 -6.53
N ARG A 57 10.75 -26.18 -5.46
CA ARG A 57 11.84 -27.16 -5.43
C ARG A 57 11.49 -28.53 -6.05
N PRO A 58 10.44 -29.26 -5.61
CA PRO A 58 10.11 -30.56 -6.20
C PRO A 58 9.71 -30.47 -7.69
N VAL A 59 9.16 -29.34 -8.12
CA VAL A 59 8.76 -29.10 -9.51
C VAL A 59 9.98 -28.87 -10.41
N VAL A 60 10.97 -28.14 -9.91
CA VAL A 60 12.16 -27.73 -10.66
C VAL A 60 13.24 -28.81 -10.63
N ALA A 61 13.50 -29.40 -9.46
CA ALA A 61 14.59 -30.34 -9.28
C ALA A 61 14.25 -31.78 -9.72
N GLN A 62 12.96 -32.16 -9.71
CA GLN A 62 12.46 -33.46 -10.19
C GLN A 62 13.26 -34.66 -9.65
N ASP A 63 13.65 -34.61 -8.37
CA ASP A 63 14.44 -35.63 -7.67
C ASP A 63 15.84 -35.89 -8.27
N ARG A 64 16.38 -34.97 -9.07
CA ARG A 64 17.74 -35.07 -9.64
C ARG A 64 18.77 -34.43 -8.70
N PRO A 65 19.69 -35.20 -8.09
CA PRO A 65 20.62 -34.67 -7.07
C PRO A 65 21.52 -33.53 -7.56
N GLU A 66 21.91 -33.55 -8.84
CA GLU A 66 22.71 -32.49 -9.46
C GLU A 66 21.92 -31.17 -9.59
N ILE A 67 20.62 -31.25 -9.89
CA ILE A 67 19.75 -30.08 -10.00
C ILE A 67 19.40 -29.55 -8.62
N GLU A 68 19.20 -30.42 -7.63
CA GLU A 68 18.96 -30.02 -6.24
C GLU A 68 20.07 -29.12 -5.67
N ARG A 69 21.34 -29.50 -5.90
CA ARG A 69 22.49 -28.72 -5.45
C ARG A 69 22.57 -27.36 -6.14
N ASP A 70 22.37 -27.35 -7.46
CA ASP A 70 22.44 -26.12 -8.24
C ASP A 70 21.22 -25.21 -7.95
N TYR A 71 20.06 -25.79 -7.64
CA TYR A 71 18.87 -25.07 -7.18
C TYR A 71 19.14 -24.30 -5.88
N ASP A 72 19.76 -24.93 -4.88
CA ASP A 72 20.13 -24.26 -3.62
C ASP A 72 21.10 -23.10 -3.85
N ALA A 73 22.10 -23.29 -4.71
CA ALA A 73 23.06 -22.24 -5.04
C ALA A 73 22.38 -21.06 -5.76
N MET A 74 21.50 -21.35 -6.72
CA MET A 74 20.78 -20.32 -7.49
C MET A 74 19.72 -19.60 -6.65
N THR A 75 19.17 -20.24 -5.62
CA THR A 75 18.08 -19.70 -4.80
C THR A 75 18.53 -19.22 -3.42
N ALA A 76 19.85 -19.16 -3.19
CA ALA A 76 20.43 -18.65 -1.97
C ALA A 76 19.95 -17.21 -1.67
N PRO A 77 19.76 -16.84 -0.38
CA PRO A 77 19.45 -15.47 0.00
C PRO A 77 20.47 -14.48 -0.59
N GLY A 78 19.98 -13.45 -1.28
CA GLY A 78 20.85 -12.47 -1.94
C GLY A 78 21.32 -12.85 -3.33
N SER A 79 20.87 -13.97 -3.90
CA SER A 79 21.14 -14.34 -5.30
C SER A 79 20.64 -13.27 -6.29
N ASP A 80 21.44 -12.99 -7.32
CA ASP A 80 21.13 -12.02 -8.37
C ASP A 80 19.89 -12.41 -9.20
N ILE A 81 19.46 -13.68 -9.15
CA ILE A 81 18.25 -14.15 -9.83
C ILE A 81 17.00 -13.35 -9.45
N TYR A 82 16.99 -12.78 -8.24
CA TYR A 82 15.86 -11.99 -7.74
C TYR A 82 15.91 -10.52 -8.15
N ALA A 83 17.06 -10.00 -8.56
CA ALA A 83 17.25 -8.58 -8.80
C ALA A 83 16.30 -8.03 -9.90
N PRO A 84 16.13 -8.69 -11.06
CA PRO A 84 15.20 -8.21 -12.09
C PRO A 84 13.74 -8.22 -11.62
N PHE A 85 13.35 -9.24 -10.85
CA PHE A 85 12.01 -9.36 -10.30
C PHE A 85 11.70 -8.22 -9.32
N PHE A 86 12.61 -7.97 -8.37
CA PHE A 86 12.44 -6.88 -7.40
C PHE A 86 12.51 -5.49 -8.05
N ALA A 87 13.40 -5.30 -9.03
CA ALA A 87 13.49 -4.05 -9.76
C ALA A 87 12.18 -3.73 -10.50
N SER A 88 11.65 -4.71 -11.25
CA SER A 88 10.37 -4.56 -11.95
C SER A 88 9.20 -4.27 -11.00
N MET A 89 9.15 -4.96 -9.86
CA MET A 89 8.12 -4.73 -8.85
C MET A 89 8.22 -3.33 -8.23
N ILE A 90 9.43 -2.89 -7.87
CA ILE A 90 9.67 -1.53 -7.35
C ILE A 90 9.27 -0.48 -8.39
N ASP A 91 9.62 -0.67 -9.66
CA ASP A 91 9.26 0.26 -10.74
C ASP A 91 7.74 0.36 -10.95
N GLN A 92 7.03 -0.76 -10.93
CA GLN A 92 5.57 -0.77 -11.05
C GLN A 92 4.88 -0.06 -9.89
N ILE A 93 5.34 -0.29 -8.66
CA ILE A 93 4.80 0.36 -7.48
C ILE A 93 5.18 1.86 -7.48
N ALA A 94 6.43 2.19 -7.84
CA ALA A 94 6.87 3.58 -7.95
C ALA A 94 6.03 4.34 -8.99
N ALA A 95 5.70 3.73 -10.12
CA ALA A 95 4.81 4.33 -11.11
C ALA A 95 3.43 4.65 -10.54
N LEU A 96 2.86 3.79 -9.68
CA LEU A 96 1.60 4.07 -8.98
C LEU A 96 1.72 5.30 -8.08
N TYR A 97 2.78 5.39 -7.27
CA TYR A 97 3.00 6.57 -6.43
C TYR A 97 3.23 7.85 -7.25
N ALA A 98 4.04 7.77 -8.31
CA ALA A 98 4.35 8.91 -9.18
C ALA A 98 3.15 9.41 -10.00
N GLN A 99 2.11 8.60 -10.18
CA GLN A 99 0.84 9.00 -10.78
C GLN A 99 -0.10 9.72 -9.80
N ASN A 100 0.06 9.48 -8.49
CA ASN A 100 -0.89 9.95 -7.47
C ASN A 100 -0.35 11.10 -6.62
N PHE A 101 0.97 11.32 -6.64
CA PHE A 101 1.63 12.35 -5.85
C PHE A 101 2.56 13.17 -6.73
N THR A 102 2.68 14.46 -6.40
CA THR A 102 3.71 15.33 -6.95
C THR A 102 5.10 14.91 -6.45
N VAL A 103 6.15 15.32 -7.17
CA VAL A 103 7.54 15.06 -6.77
C VAL A 103 7.82 15.57 -5.34
N ASP A 104 7.30 16.75 -5.00
CA ASP A 104 7.51 17.36 -3.69
C ASP A 104 6.80 16.59 -2.58
N GLU A 105 5.57 16.11 -2.81
CA GLU A 105 4.85 15.25 -1.86
C GLU A 105 5.58 13.92 -1.64
N LEU A 106 6.04 13.28 -2.72
CA LEU A 106 6.83 12.03 -2.62
C LEU A 106 8.07 12.22 -1.74
N ARG A 107 8.79 13.33 -1.93
CA ARG A 107 9.98 13.69 -1.13
C ARG A 107 9.62 13.97 0.33
N GLN A 108 8.52 14.68 0.59
CA GLN A 108 8.08 14.96 1.97
C GLN A 108 7.68 13.70 2.73
N ILE A 109 6.93 12.81 2.07
CA ILE A 109 6.53 11.52 2.64
C ILE A 109 7.78 10.67 2.93
N GLU A 110 8.71 10.60 1.97
CA GLU A 110 9.98 9.88 2.16
C GLU A 110 10.77 10.44 3.33
N ALA A 111 10.93 11.77 3.40
CA ALA A 111 11.66 12.44 4.47
C ALA A 111 11.04 12.16 5.85
N PHE A 112 9.72 12.12 5.97
CA PHE A 112 9.04 11.76 7.21
C PHE A 112 9.36 10.32 7.63
N TYR A 113 9.18 9.35 6.73
CA TYR A 113 9.41 7.94 7.03
C TYR A 113 10.89 7.59 7.20
N ALA A 114 11.80 8.38 6.64
CA ALA A 114 13.24 8.26 6.86
C ALA A 114 13.68 8.76 8.26
N GLN A 115 12.84 9.48 9.01
CA GLN A 115 13.17 9.92 10.37
C GLN A 115 12.97 8.79 11.40
N PRO A 116 13.67 8.83 12.56
CA PRO A 116 13.48 7.83 13.62
C PRO A 116 12.03 7.67 14.08
N ALA A 117 11.28 8.78 14.18
CA ALA A 117 9.87 8.74 14.55
C ALA A 117 9.00 8.08 13.47
N GLY A 118 9.21 8.43 12.19
CA GLY A 118 8.49 7.84 11.06
C GLY A 118 8.75 6.34 10.92
N ARG A 119 10.02 5.91 11.04
CA ARG A 119 10.37 4.48 11.08
C ARG A 119 9.68 3.75 12.23
N LYS A 120 9.75 4.30 13.44
CA LYS A 120 9.08 3.71 14.61
C LYS A 120 7.57 3.64 14.43
N PHE A 121 6.97 4.63 13.77
CA PHE A 121 5.55 4.63 13.45
C PHE A 121 5.20 3.48 12.49
N MET A 122 5.97 3.29 11.40
CA MET A 122 5.78 2.15 10.49
C MET A 122 5.92 0.81 11.22
N GLU A 123 6.95 0.64 12.05
CA GLU A 123 7.18 -0.60 12.78
C GLU A 123 6.06 -0.95 13.78
N LYS A 124 5.30 0.06 14.23
CA LYS A 124 4.23 -0.09 15.23
C LYS A 124 2.83 -0.02 14.63
N SER A 125 2.66 0.40 13.38
CA SER A 125 1.34 0.70 12.79
C SER A 125 0.39 -0.48 12.86
N ASP A 126 0.85 -1.68 12.50
CA ASP A 126 0.00 -2.88 12.45
C ASP A 126 -0.44 -3.30 13.85
N ALA A 127 0.48 -3.31 14.82
CA ALA A 127 0.17 -3.63 16.21
C ALA A 127 -0.80 -2.61 16.83
N LEU A 128 -0.62 -1.32 16.53
CA LEU A 128 -1.52 -0.26 16.98
C LEU A 128 -2.91 -0.38 16.34
N ALA A 129 -2.98 -0.69 15.05
CA ALA A 129 -4.24 -0.90 14.35
C ALA A 129 -5.01 -2.10 14.93
N GLN A 130 -4.34 -3.23 15.17
CA GLN A 130 -4.93 -4.40 15.80
C GLN A 130 -5.45 -4.11 17.21
N ALA A 131 -4.63 -3.45 18.04
CA ALA A 131 -5.04 -3.06 19.38
C ALA A 131 -6.24 -2.12 19.37
N SER A 132 -6.26 -1.15 18.46
CA SER A 132 -7.37 -0.19 18.30
C SER A 132 -8.66 -0.89 17.87
N ALA A 133 -8.58 -1.85 16.95
CA ALA A 133 -9.71 -2.66 16.53
C ALA A 133 -10.29 -3.49 17.68
N GLN A 134 -9.43 -4.12 18.49
CA GLN A 134 -9.87 -4.88 19.66
C GLN A 134 -10.59 -3.99 20.69
N ILE A 135 -10.04 -2.81 20.98
CA ILE A 135 -10.69 -1.84 21.88
C ILE A 135 -12.06 -1.45 21.34
N GLY A 136 -12.18 -1.18 20.03
CA GLY A 136 -13.45 -0.86 19.39
C GLY A 136 -14.48 -2.00 19.52
N GLN A 137 -14.04 -3.25 19.40
CA GLN A 137 -14.90 -4.42 19.58
C GLN A 137 -15.39 -4.53 21.04
N ASP A 138 -14.49 -4.37 22.01
CA ASP A 138 -14.81 -4.46 23.43
C ASP A 138 -15.78 -3.36 23.87
N VAL A 139 -15.57 -2.11 23.40
CA VAL A 139 -16.44 -0.98 23.68
C VAL A 139 -17.82 -1.21 23.07
N SER A 140 -17.88 -1.66 21.82
CA SER A 140 -19.13 -1.98 21.13
C SER A 140 -19.94 -3.04 21.87
N GLN A 141 -19.27 -4.11 22.33
CA GLN A 141 -19.91 -5.19 23.08
C GLN A 141 -20.51 -4.69 24.40
N LYS A 142 -19.72 -3.93 25.19
CA LYS A 142 -20.19 -3.34 26.45
C LYS A 142 -21.37 -2.40 26.23
N ALA A 143 -21.30 -1.53 25.21
CA ALA A 143 -22.37 -0.62 24.88
C ALA A 143 -23.66 -1.36 24.48
N ALA A 144 -23.55 -2.47 23.75
CA ALA A 144 -24.70 -3.31 23.40
C ALA A 144 -25.34 -3.95 24.63
N ASP A 145 -24.53 -4.47 25.56
CA ASP A 145 -25.01 -5.07 26.80
C ASP A 145 -25.70 -4.04 27.71
N GLU A 146 -25.11 -2.86 27.86
CA GLU A 146 -25.72 -1.75 28.60
C GLU A 146 -27.03 -1.27 27.97
N LEU A 147 -27.06 -1.12 26.63
CA LEU A 147 -28.26 -0.72 25.90
C LEU A 147 -29.37 -1.74 26.07
N LYS A 148 -29.06 -3.04 25.97
CA LYS A 148 -30.01 -4.13 26.20
C LYS A 148 -30.64 -4.03 27.59
N LEU A 149 -29.84 -3.82 28.63
CA LEU A 149 -30.34 -3.69 30.01
C LEU A 149 -31.27 -2.47 30.15
N ARG A 150 -30.87 -1.32 29.60
CA ARG A 150 -31.70 -0.09 29.62
C ARG A 150 -33.02 -0.27 28.88
N LEU A 151 -33.00 -0.96 27.73
CA LEU A 151 -34.22 -1.26 26.97
C LEU A 151 -35.16 -2.18 27.74
N ILE A 152 -34.64 -3.23 28.37
CA ILE A 152 -35.44 -4.13 29.22
C ILE A 152 -36.13 -3.35 30.34
N GLU A 153 -35.39 -2.49 31.04
CA GLU A 153 -35.93 -1.70 32.15
C GLU A 153 -36.99 -0.70 31.66
N ALA A 154 -36.73 0.01 30.57
CA ALA A 154 -37.68 0.95 29.99
C ALA A 154 -38.99 0.26 29.57
N LEU A 155 -38.91 -0.93 28.97
CA LEU A 155 -40.09 -1.72 28.59
C LEU A 155 -40.87 -2.21 29.81
N ARG A 156 -40.18 -2.66 30.86
CA ARG A 156 -40.82 -3.06 32.13
C ARG A 156 -41.59 -1.90 32.74
N GLN A 157 -40.99 -0.72 32.85
CA GLN A 157 -41.65 0.46 33.41
C GLN A 157 -42.87 0.88 32.60
N LYS A 158 -42.80 0.78 31.27
CA LYS A 158 -43.94 1.09 30.39
C LYS A 158 -45.10 0.10 30.57
N ALA A 159 -44.82 -1.18 30.79
CA ALA A 159 -45.85 -2.20 31.00
C ALA A 159 -46.60 -2.08 32.34
N HIS A 160 -46.03 -1.38 33.33
CA HIS A 160 -46.64 -1.18 34.66
C HIS A 160 -47.38 0.16 34.81
N LYS A 161 -47.45 0.99 33.77
CA LYS A 161 -48.32 2.18 33.75
C LYS A 161 -49.67 1.79 33.11
N PRO A 162 -50.82 1.95 33.82
CA PRO A 162 -52.15 1.66 33.31
C PRO A 162 -52.58 2.63 32.20
#